data_AF-A0A7K3S7D7-F1
#
_entry.id   AF-A0A7K3S7D7-F1
#
_cell.length_a   1.000
_cell.length_b   1.000
_cell.length_c   1.000
_cell.angle_alpha   90.00
_cell.angle_beta   90.00
_cell.angle_gamma   90.00
#
_symmetry.space_group_name_H-M   'P 1'
#
loop_
_entity.id
_entity.type
_entity.pdbx_description
1 polymer ?
#
loop_
_entity_poly.entity_id
_entity_poly.type
_entity_poly.pdbx_seq_one_letter_code
_entity_poly.pdbx_strand_id
1 'polypeptide(L)'
;MSVDTLSVMDDVMDEEFRSLVDRLESEAAGSPRYARLVAAEDLEELARVLVEPHQPLWAREMAAFRLGCAGDRRAFEALVLLLNHRDPERCVSAAHAL
;
A
#
# COMPACT_ATOMS: atom_id res chain seq x y z
N MET A 1 -22.92 20.62 -13.29
CA MET A 1 -22.84 19.40 -12.47
C MET A 1 -21.45 19.38 -11.86
N SER A 2 -21.26 20.06 -10.72
CA SER A 2 -20.02 19.95 -9.95
C SER A 2 -20.01 18.58 -9.30
N VAL A 3 -19.20 17.68 -9.82
CA VAL A 3 -18.73 16.55 -9.01
C VAL A 3 -17.90 17.17 -7.88
N ASP A 4 -18.26 16.89 -6.63
CA ASP A 4 -17.48 17.33 -5.49
C ASP A 4 -16.10 16.69 -5.60
N THR A 5 -15.06 17.50 -5.77
CA THR A 5 -13.67 17.05 -5.92
C THR A 5 -13.23 16.10 -4.80
N LEU A 6 -13.81 16.27 -3.60
CA LEU A 6 -13.56 15.38 -2.46
C LEU A 6 -14.07 13.95 -2.71
N SER A 7 -15.28 13.79 -3.25
CA SER A 7 -15.89 12.48 -3.56
C SER A 7 -15.14 11.76 -4.68
N VAL A 8 -14.65 12.50 -5.66
CA VAL A 8 -13.84 11.92 -6.75
C VAL A 8 -12.49 11.44 -6.21
N MET A 9 -11.90 12.17 -5.25
CA MET A 9 -10.63 11.75 -4.64
C MET A 9 -10.82 10.48 -3.82
N ASP A 10 -11.88 10.39 -3.01
CA ASP A 10 -12.20 9.20 -2.21
C ASP A 10 -12.45 7.96 -3.10
N ASP A 11 -13.18 8.11 -4.22
CA ASP A 11 -13.39 7.01 -5.18
C ASP A 11 -12.07 6.52 -5.80
N VAL A 12 -11.13 7.44 -6.10
CA VAL A 12 -9.80 7.09 -6.65
C VAL A 12 -8.94 6.38 -5.60
N MET A 13 -8.98 6.81 -4.34
CA MET A 13 -8.30 6.09 -3.24
C MET A 13 -8.79 4.64 -3.14
N ASP A 14 -10.12 4.45 -3.22
CA ASP A 14 -10.74 3.14 -3.15
C ASP A 14 -10.42 2.26 -4.38
N GLU A 15 -10.24 2.86 -5.56
CA GLU A 15 -9.82 2.15 -6.77
C GLU A 15 -8.36 1.72 -6.72
N GLU A 16 -7.44 2.61 -6.35
CA GLU A 16 -6.02 2.28 -6.22
C GLU A 16 -5.78 1.22 -5.14
N PHE A 17 -6.47 1.33 -4.00
CA PHE A 17 -6.37 0.32 -2.96
C PHE A 17 -6.90 -1.04 -3.41
N ARG A 18 -8.03 -1.08 -4.14
CA ARG A 18 -8.58 -2.33 -4.70
C ARG A 18 -7.63 -2.98 -5.68
N SER A 19 -7.07 -2.20 -6.61
CA SER A 19 -6.13 -2.68 -7.62
C SER A 19 -4.85 -3.24 -6.97
N LEU A 20 -4.33 -2.56 -5.94
CA LEU A 20 -3.22 -3.04 -5.13
C LEU A 20 -3.55 -4.38 -4.45
N VAL A 21 -4.68 -4.45 -3.75
CA VAL A 21 -5.15 -5.65 -3.03
C VAL A 21 -5.25 -6.84 -4.00
N ASP A 22 -5.92 -6.69 -5.14
CA ASP A 22 -6.11 -7.77 -6.12
C ASP A 22 -4.77 -8.33 -6.65
N ARG A 23 -3.81 -7.45 -6.96
CA ARG A 23 -2.47 -7.88 -7.39
C ARG A 23 -1.72 -8.58 -6.27
N LEU A 24 -1.71 -8.01 -5.07
CA LEU A 24 -0.96 -8.56 -3.94
C LEU A 24 -1.54 -9.87 -3.41
N GLU A 25 -2.85 -10.14 -3.60
CA GLU A 25 -3.45 -11.44 -3.29
C GLU A 25 -2.76 -12.57 -4.08
N SER A 26 -2.55 -12.33 -5.37
CA SER A 26 -1.88 -13.29 -6.25
C SER A 26 -0.42 -13.53 -5.83
N GLU A 27 0.30 -12.47 -5.44
CA GLU A 27 1.69 -12.57 -4.97
C GLU A 27 1.84 -13.20 -3.58
N ALA A 28 0.83 -13.01 -2.73
CA ALA A 28 0.80 -13.61 -1.39
C ALA A 28 0.60 -15.12 -1.43
N ALA A 29 0.15 -15.68 -2.56
CA ALA A 29 0.02 -17.11 -2.81
C ALA A 29 -0.73 -17.86 -1.68
N GLY A 30 -1.84 -17.28 -1.20
CA GLY A 30 -2.66 -17.86 -0.13
C GLY A 30 -2.10 -17.71 1.28
N SER A 31 -1.06 -16.90 1.49
CA SER A 31 -0.53 -16.62 2.83
C SER A 31 -1.61 -16.02 3.75
N PRO A 32 -1.86 -16.57 4.95
CA PRO A 32 -2.86 -16.03 5.88
C PRO A 32 -2.49 -14.62 6.39
N ARG A 33 -1.21 -14.25 6.24
CA ARG A 33 -0.71 -12.92 6.59
C ARG A 33 -1.24 -11.84 5.65
N TYR A 34 -1.67 -12.20 4.43
CA TYR A 34 -2.28 -11.27 3.48
C TYR A 34 -3.56 -10.64 4.05
N ALA A 35 -4.53 -11.47 4.41
CA ALA A 35 -5.80 -10.99 4.98
C ALA A 35 -5.61 -10.16 6.25
N ARG A 36 -4.62 -10.53 7.08
CA ARG A 36 -4.25 -9.77 8.27
C ARG A 36 -3.76 -8.35 7.93
N LEU A 37 -2.85 -8.21 6.98
CA LEU A 37 -2.30 -6.89 6.62
C LEU A 37 -3.32 -6.01 5.86
N VAL A 38 -4.20 -6.62 5.06
CA VAL A 38 -5.33 -5.92 4.44
C VAL A 38 -6.25 -5.33 5.51
N ALA A 39 -6.58 -6.10 6.55
CA ALA A 39 -7.50 -5.70 7.62
C ALA A 39 -6.85 -4.98 8.81
N ALA A 40 -5.53 -4.72 8.79
CA ALA A 40 -4.82 -4.23 9.98
C ALA A 40 -5.18 -2.77 10.29
N GLU A 41 -5.90 -2.48 11.37
CA GLU A 41 -6.19 -1.09 11.77
C GLU A 41 -5.01 -0.43 12.52
N ASP A 42 -4.11 -1.25 13.09
CA ASP A 42 -2.95 -0.78 13.85
C ASP A 42 -1.78 -0.38 12.95
N LEU A 43 -1.47 0.92 12.88
CA LEU A 43 -0.33 1.44 12.12
C LEU A 43 1.02 0.95 12.68
N GLU A 44 1.11 0.59 13.96
CA GLU A 44 2.33 0.01 14.53
C GLU A 44 2.58 -1.41 14.00
N GLU A 45 1.52 -2.18 13.75
CA GLU A 45 1.66 -3.49 13.10
C GLU A 45 2.24 -3.32 11.69
N LEU A 46 1.73 -2.37 10.92
CA LEU A 46 2.23 -2.08 9.57
C LEU A 46 3.68 -1.57 9.60
N ALA A 47 4.01 -0.68 10.53
CA ALA A 47 5.36 -0.12 10.64
C ALA A 47 6.39 -1.22 10.96
N ARG A 48 6.03 -2.22 11.77
CA ARG A 48 6.89 -3.40 12.02
C ARG A 48 7.23 -4.17 10.75
N VAL A 49 6.28 -4.29 9.81
CA VAL A 49 6.53 -4.96 8.51
C VAL A 49 7.65 -4.28 7.74
N LEU A 50 7.78 -2.96 7.81
CA LEU A 50 8.82 -2.22 7.08
C LEU A 50 10.23 -2.50 7.62
N VAL A 51 10.35 -2.70 8.94
CA VAL A 51 11.66 -2.88 9.61
C VAL A 51 12.04 -4.35 9.81
N GLU A 52 11.08 -5.27 9.79
CA GLU A 52 11.37 -6.70 9.96
C GLU A 52 12.18 -7.26 8.77
N PRO A 53 13.21 -8.06 9.06
CA PRO A 53 14.01 -8.70 8.02
C PRO A 53 13.20 -9.80 7.31
N HIS A 54 13.59 -10.11 6.07
CA HIS A 54 13.00 -11.18 5.26
C HIS A 54 11.50 -11.05 4.98
N GLN A 55 10.94 -9.86 5.14
CA GLN A 55 9.57 -9.60 4.72
C GLN A 55 9.46 -9.66 3.19
N PRO A 56 8.47 -10.40 2.64
CA PRO A 56 8.28 -10.46 1.20
C PRO A 56 7.87 -9.09 0.66
N LEU A 57 8.18 -8.85 -0.62
CA LEU A 57 7.94 -7.55 -1.26
C LEU A 57 6.48 -7.11 -1.14
N TRP A 58 5.52 -8.01 -1.41
CA TRP A 58 4.08 -7.73 -1.30
C TRP A 58 3.68 -7.21 0.09
N ALA A 59 4.29 -7.74 1.16
CA ALA A 59 3.96 -7.33 2.52
C ALA A 59 4.48 -5.93 2.84
N ARG A 60 5.71 -5.62 2.37
CA ARG A 60 6.30 -4.28 2.50
C ARG A 60 5.52 -3.25 1.69
N GLU A 61 5.07 -3.63 0.51
CA GLU A 61 4.28 -2.79 -0.37
C GLU A 61 2.92 -2.44 0.25
N MET A 62 2.18 -3.44 0.75
CA MET A 62 0.92 -3.23 1.48
C MET A 62 1.11 -2.29 2.68
N ALA A 63 2.15 -2.53 3.49
CA ALA A 63 2.42 -1.70 4.66
C ALA A 63 2.79 -0.27 4.28
N ALA A 64 3.67 -0.08 3.30
CA ALA A 64 4.11 1.23 2.85
C ALA A 64 2.95 2.04 2.27
N PHE A 65 2.12 1.43 1.42
CA PHE A 65 0.95 2.09 0.84
C PHE A 65 -0.02 2.57 1.93
N ARG A 66 -0.41 1.68 2.85
CA ARG A 66 -1.40 2.03 3.88
C ARG A 66 -0.88 3.06 4.89
N LEU A 67 0.39 2.97 5.27
CA LEU A 67 1.04 3.98 6.11
C LEU A 67 1.14 5.33 5.38
N GLY A 68 1.48 5.33 4.09
CA GLY A 68 1.55 6.52 3.25
C GLY A 68 0.21 7.24 3.14
N CYS A 69 -0.86 6.52 2.82
CA CYS A 69 -2.22 7.08 2.77
C CYS A 69 -2.69 7.60 4.14
N ALA A 70 -2.17 7.05 5.24
CA ALA A 70 -2.42 7.55 6.60
C ALA A 70 -1.54 8.76 6.99
N GLY A 71 -0.61 9.18 6.12
CA GLY A 71 0.34 10.27 6.38
C GLY A 71 1.49 9.89 7.32
N ASP A 72 1.73 8.60 7.55
CA ASP A 72 2.80 8.13 8.44
C ASP A 72 4.16 8.20 7.74
N ARG A 73 5.05 9.03 8.27
CA ARG A 73 6.37 9.32 7.69
C ARG A 73 7.30 8.11 7.63
N ARG A 74 7.02 7.05 8.39
CA ARG A 74 7.81 5.80 8.35
C ARG A 74 7.69 5.08 7.00
N ALA A 75 6.66 5.37 6.21
CA ALA A 75 6.49 4.83 4.86
C ALA A 75 7.48 5.41 3.84
N PHE A 76 8.01 6.61 4.07
CA PHE A 76 8.67 7.42 3.06
C PHE A 76 9.80 6.67 2.32
N GLU A 77 10.72 6.05 3.07
CA GLU A 77 11.85 5.33 2.45
C GLU A 77 11.38 4.13 1.61
N ALA A 78 10.38 3.39 2.10
CA ALA A 78 9.82 2.25 1.38
C ALA A 78 9.10 2.68 0.09
N LEU A 79 8.31 3.76 0.16
CA LEU A 79 7.61 4.32 -0.99
C LEU A 79 8.59 4.88 -2.04
N VAL A 80 9.64 5.57 -1.62
CA VAL A 80 10.70 6.03 -2.55
C VAL A 80 11.39 4.85 -3.25
N LEU A 81 11.64 3.74 -2.54
CA LEU A 81 12.19 2.54 -3.17
C LEU A 81 11.22 1.92 -4.19
N LEU A 82 9.93 1.83 -3.85
CA LEU A 82 8.88 1.29 -4.73
C LEU A 82 8.64 2.18 -5.96
N LEU A 83 8.73 3.51 -5.81
CA LEU A 83 8.64 4.47 -6.91
C LEU A 83 9.74 4.27 -7.96
N ASN A 84 10.88 3.73 -7.54
CA ASN A 84 12.02 3.42 -8.41
C ASN A 84 12.00 1.96 -8.89
N HIS A 85 10.93 1.20 -8.64
CA HIS A 85 10.83 -0.19 -9.07
C HIS A 85 10.69 -0.30 -10.61
N ARG A 86 11.02 -1.47 -11.16
CA ARG A 86 10.88 -1.73 -12.61
C ARG A 86 9.45 -2.08 -13.03
N ASP A 87 8.61 -2.39 -12.05
CA ASP A 87 7.22 -2.75 -12.25
C ASP A 87 6.39 -1.46 -12.21
N PRO A 88 5.77 -1.04 -13.33
CA PRO A 88 5.06 0.22 -13.40
C PRO A 88 3.88 0.30 -12.43
N GLU A 89 3.20 -0.83 -12.13
CA GLU A 89 2.06 -0.82 -11.20
C GLU A 89 2.50 -0.45 -9.77
N ARG A 90 3.68 -0.91 -9.35
CA ARG A 90 4.27 -0.55 -8.06
C ARG A 90 4.64 0.92 -7.99
N CYS A 91 5.12 1.49 -9.09
CA CYS A 91 5.44 2.90 -9.16
C CYS A 91 4.18 3.77 -9.02
N VAL A 92 3.07 3.37 -9.65
CA VAL A 92 1.79 4.07 -9.53
C VAL A 92 1.27 4.03 -8.10
N SER A 93 1.20 2.84 -7.48
CA SER A 93 0.76 2.73 -6.08
C SER A 93 1.66 3.52 -5.12
N ALA A 94 2.98 3.52 -5.35
CA ALA A 94 3.91 4.30 -4.53
C ALA A 94 3.74 5.80 -4.72
N ALA A 95 3.58 6.28 -5.95
CA ALA A 95 3.36 7.70 -6.24
C ALA A 95 2.04 8.22 -5.62
N HIS A 96 1.02 7.36 -5.56
CA HIS A 96 -0.26 7.69 -4.94
C HIS A 96 -0.17 7.84 -3.42
N ALA A 97 0.63 6.99 -2.76
CA ALA A 97 0.74 6.98 -1.30
C ALA A 97 1.87 7.89 -0.74
N LEU A 98 2.63 8.58 -1.59
CA LEU A 98 3.77 9.44 -1.21
C LEU A 98 3.37 10.91 -1.03
#